data_AF-A0A358XJ75-F1
#
_entry.id   AF-A0A358XJ75-F1
#
_cell.length_a   1.000
_cell.length_b   1.000
_cell.length_c   1.000
_cell.angle_alpha   90.00
_cell.angle_beta   90.00
_cell.angle_gamma   90.00
#
_symmetry.space_group_name_H-M   'P 1'
#
loop_
_entity.id
_entity.type
_entity.pdbx_description
1 polymer ?
#
loop_
_entity_poly.entity_id
_entity_poly.type
_entity_poly.pdbx_seq_one_letter_code
_entity_poly.pdbx_strand_id
1 'polypeptide(L)' 'MIQGLYETHIQVRDLAKSVAFYTEVLGLRVAHRDPTRPIVFLWIGTGKDYMLGLWQEETNFQPRH' A
#
# COMPACT_ATOMS: atom_id res chain seq x y z
N MET A 1 -25.62 -5.56 2.17
CA MET A 1 -25.42 -4.47 1.18
C MET A 1 -23.94 -4.11 1.21
N ILE A 2 -23.26 -4.05 0.05
CA ILE A 2 -21.83 -3.68 -0.04
C ILE A 2 -21.74 -2.15 -0.09
N GLN A 3 -20.91 -1.55 0.76
CA GLN A 3 -20.80 -0.08 0.90
C GLN A 3 -19.57 0.52 0.21
N GLY A 4 -18.57 -0.28 -0.15
CA GLY A 4 -17.35 0.18 -0.79
C GLY A 4 -16.21 -0.82 -0.64
N LEU A 5 -15.02 -0.43 -1.11
CA LEU A 5 -13.79 -1.20 -0.97
C LEU A 5 -13.06 -0.75 0.29
N TYR A 6 -12.87 -1.66 1.26
CA TYR A 6 -12.10 -1.37 2.46
C TYR A 6 -10.59 -1.31 2.18
N GLU A 7 -10.08 -2.24 1.38
CA GLU A 7 -8.65 -2.45 1.21
C GLU A 7 -8.31 -2.95 -0.20
N THR A 8 -7.19 -2.47 -0.74
CA THR A 8 -6.61 -2.98 -1.99
C THR A 8 -5.10 -3.09 -1.88
N HIS A 9 -4.51 -3.88 -2.78
CA HIS A 9 -3.07 -4.12 -2.83
C HIS A 9 -2.51 -3.84 -4.22
N ILE A 10 -1.34 -3.23 -4.27
CA ILE A 10 -0.55 -3.10 -5.49
C ILE A 10 0.83 -3.72 -5.28
N GLN A 11 1.33 -4.34 -6.36
CA GLN A 11 2.69 -4.86 -6.42
C GLN A 11 3.66 -3.72 -6.71
N VAL A 12 4.78 -3.70 -5.99
CA VAL A 12 5.87 -2.75 -6.21
C VAL A 12 7.19 -3.49 -6.35
N ARG A 13 8.18 -2.88 -7.00
CA ARG A 13 9.52 -3.49 -7.13
C ARG A 13 10.45 -3.17 -5.96
N ASP A 14 10.22 -2.05 -5.29
CA ASP A 14 11.06 -1.54 -4.20
C ASP A 14 10.17 -0.91 -3.14
N LEU A 15 9.95 -1.64 -2.05
CA LEU A 15 9.02 -1.26 -0.99
C LEU A 15 9.43 0.05 -0.33
N ALA A 16 10.72 0.26 -0.12
CA ALA A 16 11.22 1.46 0.54
C ALA A 16 10.97 2.71 -0.33
N LYS A 17 11.31 2.65 -1.62
CA LYS A 17 11.04 3.76 -2.56
C LYS A 17 9.56 4.03 -2.72
N SER A 18 8.75 2.97 -2.84
CA SER A 18 7.29 3.14 -2.97
C SER A 18 6.68 3.74 -1.71
N VAL A 19 7.06 3.26 -0.51
CA VAL A 19 6.59 3.87 0.75
C VAL A 19 6.95 5.35 0.79
N ALA A 20 8.21 5.72 0.51
CA ALA A 20 8.63 7.12 0.49
C ALA A 20 7.78 7.95 -0.49
N PHE A 21 7.54 7.46 -1.71
CA PHE A 21 6.66 8.15 -2.66
C PHE A 21 5.24 8.37 -2.10
N TYR A 22 4.58 7.33 -1.61
CA TYR A 22 3.20 7.45 -1.13
C TYR A 22 3.09 8.28 0.15
N THR A 23 4.10 8.29 1.02
CA THR A 23 4.07 9.08 2.25
C THR A 23 4.54 10.51 2.07
N GLU A 24 5.64 10.74 1.33
CA GLU A 24 6.30 12.05 1.25
C GLU A 24 5.77 12.90 0.08
N VAL A 25 5.42 12.27 -1.05
CA VAL A 25 4.87 12.98 -2.23
C VAL A 25 3.36 13.07 -2.14
N LEU A 26 2.69 11.97 -1.77
CA LEU A 26 1.22 11.89 -1.74
C LEU A 26 0.62 12.11 -0.33
N GLY A 27 1.43 12.14 0.73
CA GLY A 27 0.96 12.46 2.07
C GLY A 27 0.17 11.35 2.77
N LEU A 28 0.21 10.10 2.29
CA LEU A 28 -0.47 8.99 2.95
C LEU A 28 0.24 8.65 4.27
N ARG A 29 -0.52 8.11 5.23
CA ARG A 29 0.00 7.74 6.55
C ARG A 29 0.21 6.24 6.65
N VAL A 30 1.35 5.82 7.18
CA VAL A 30 1.61 4.39 7.48
C VAL A 30 0.60 3.90 8.51
N ALA A 31 -0.08 2.81 8.18
CA ALA A 31 -1.03 2.13 9.04
C ALA A 31 -0.36 0.96 9.78
N HIS A 32 0.33 0.10 9.03
CA HIS A 32 0.96 -1.10 9.56
C HIS A 32 2.12 -1.54 8.64
N ARG A 33 3.12 -2.19 9.23
CA ARG A 33 4.20 -2.87 8.50
C ARG A 33 4.25 -4.30 9.01
N ASP A 34 4.18 -5.27 8.11
CA ASP A 34 4.28 -6.68 8.48
C ASP A 34 5.78 -7.02 8.65
N PRO A 35 6.22 -7.54 9.81
CA PRO A 35 7.62 -7.88 10.04
C PRO A 35 8.06 -9.17 9.33
N THR A 36 7.11 -9.99 8.85
CA THR A 36 7.35 -11.31 8.25
C THR A 36 7.28 -11.30 6.74
N ARG A 37 6.71 -10.25 6.13
CA ARG A 37 6.45 -10.15 4.69
C ARG A 37 6.84 -8.76 4.18
N PRO A 38 7.27 -8.63 2.91
CA PRO A 38 7.67 -7.34 2.37
C PRO A 38 6.45 -6.51 1.94
N ILE A 39 5.62 -6.13 2.93
CA ILE A 39 4.37 -5.39 2.73
C ILE A 39 4.19 -4.24 3.74
N VAL A 40 3.70 -3.11 3.26
CA VAL A 40 3.32 -1.94 4.09
C VAL A 40 1.91 -1.49 3.75
N PHE A 41 1.11 -1.24 4.77
CA PHE A 41 -0.25 -0.73 4.65
C PHE A 41 -0.28 0.76 4.94
N LEU A 42 -1.02 1.50 4.12
CA LEU A 42 -1.20 2.94 4.19
C LEU A 42 -2.68 3.28 4.34
N TRP A 43 -3.00 4.26 5.18
CA TRP A 43 -4.35 4.80 5.26
C TRP A 43 -4.66 5.73 4.09
N ILE A 44 -5.86 5.56 3.52
CA ILE A 44 -6.49 6.49 2.58
C ILE A 44 -7.67 7.15 3.30
N GLY A 45 -7.77 8.48 3.16
CA GLY A 45 -8.79 9.29 3.83
C GLY A 45 -8.39 9.74 5.24
N THR A 46 -9.29 10.50 5.86
CA THR A 46 -9.03 11.16 7.15
C THR A 46 -9.33 10.25 8.34
N GLY A 47 -10.32 9.34 8.22
CA GLY A 47 -10.89 8.56 9.33
C GLY A 47 -10.27 7.18 9.56
N LYS A 48 -9.20 6.80 8.84
CA LYS A 48 -8.74 5.39 8.74
C LYS A 48 -9.80 4.50 8.06
N ASP A 49 -10.42 5.05 7.02
CA ASP A 49 -11.59 4.47 6.39
C ASP A 49 -11.22 3.38 5.37
N TYR A 50 -10.08 3.56 4.69
CA TYR A 50 -9.64 2.69 3.60
C TYR A 50 -8.14 2.44 3.65
N MET A 51 -7.69 1.32 3.09
CA MET A 51 -6.29 0.89 3.10
C MET A 51 -5.73 0.61 1.70
N LEU A 52 -4.47 1.01 1.50
CA LEU A 52 -3.63 0.60 0.38
C LEU A 52 -2.45 -0.20 0.91
N GLY A 53 -2.35 -1.46 0.51
CA GLY A 53 -1.18 -2.29 0.73
C GLY A 53 -0.19 -2.19 -0.43
N LEU A 54 1.07 -1.89 -0.11
CA LEU A 54 2.21 -1.95 -1.02
C LEU A 54 2.94 -3.26 -0.75
N TRP A 55 2.90 -4.20 -1.69
CA TRP A 55 3.56 -5.50 -1.56
C TRP A 55 4.71 -5.57 -2.55
N GLN A 56 5.95 -5.71 -2.06
CA GLN A 56 7.09 -5.93 -2.94
C GLN A 56 7.10 -7.35 -3.51
N GLU A 57 7.14 -7.43 -4.84
CA GLU A 57 7.18 -8.67 -5.60
C GLU A 57 8.31 -8.61 -6.63
N GLU A 58 9.19 -9.61 -6.61
CA GLU A 58 10.38 -9.66 -7.46
C GLU A 58 10.19 -10.64 -8.63
N THR A 59 9.58 -11.80 -8.36
CA THR A 59 9.55 -12.91 -9.31
C THR A 59 8.37 -12.84 -10.28
N ASN A 60 7.19 -12.42 -9.81
CA ASN A 60 5.98 -12.35 -10.62
C ASN A 60 5.41 -10.92 -10.67
N PHE A 61 6.30 -9.95 -10.90
CA PHE A 61 5.92 -8.55 -11.03
C PHE A 61 5.20 -8.31 -12.35
N GLN A 62 3.92 -7.95 -12.28
CA GLN A 62 3.16 -7.53 -13.45
C GLN A 62 2.91 -6.03 -13.40
N PRO A 63 3.50 -5.24 -14.32
CA PRO A 63 3.13 -3.84 -14.47
C PRO A 63 1.61 -3.72 -14.67
N ARG A 64 0.96 -2.88 -13.86
CA ARG A 64 -0.46 -2.54 -13.98
C ARG A 64 -0.58 -1.14 -14.59
N HIS A 65 -1.68 -0.89 -15.29
CA HIS A 65 -1.99 0.37 -15.99
C HIS A 65 -2.32 1.51 -15.01
#